data_AF-A0AAQ4DGG5-F1
#
_entry.id   AF-A0AAQ4DGG5-F1
#
_cell.length_a   1.000
_cell.length_b   1.000
_cell.length_c   1.000
_cell.angle_alpha   90.00
_cell.angle_beta   90.00
_cell.angle_gamma   90.00
#
_symmetry.space_group_name_H-M   'P 1'
#
loop_
_entity.id
_entity.type
_entity.pdbx_description
1 polymer ?
#
loop_
_entity_poly.entity_id
_entity_poly.type
_entity_poly.pdbx_seq_one_letter_code
_entity_poly.pdbx_strand_id
1 'polypeptide(L)'
;MKAVASPFPVGTRWLCHISPQEPSELYADGPRVAHAGRDRSGGAMLLNGVVGRGVSSCGGGGAGGKTSLHEHRVTLLVSFALLTYFLWMDVALYHRIQSLKLVGPTPEPTGHFSPFRGLSVKMMMLDHVNNYITVPLTNLFDRVTRFTEVFYFVTPNMISVAGVVCAMVAAKLVTSESLAMRQLAVLFMALRTFMDSLDGQVARSRMGIVRLMSVRQTSGYVVDGVADTIGFALFLAGCFVYLRRRLLTSKLYLPMVHAAESGDKTSPNGGSTFSVAPHPVKKIMVVVLCLGAQMAVSCFFWDRYINEYHILLELPGSRKEIPQTEVLRSSMMWIIMWFWRISNAHALMEMFLFAIFINRMWEFLMWIQYIGFAVLGTLVLFTEFHLRTVRSYLL
;
A
#
# COMPACT_ATOMS: atom_id res chain seq x y z
N MET A 1 -46.86 27.58 9.81
CA MET A 1 -47.16 28.44 10.99
C MET A 1 -47.81 27.61 12.08
N LYS A 2 -47.02 27.20 13.09
CA LYS A 2 -47.37 27.14 14.52
C LYS A 2 -46.17 26.57 15.25
N ALA A 3 -45.49 27.46 15.96
CA ALA A 3 -44.37 27.19 16.83
C ALA A 3 -44.87 26.66 18.18
N VAL A 4 -44.13 25.74 18.78
CA VAL A 4 -44.06 25.58 20.24
C VAL A 4 -42.61 25.31 20.59
N ALA A 5 -42.08 26.19 21.44
CA ALA A 5 -40.73 26.21 21.95
C ALA A 5 -40.59 25.30 23.20
N SER A 6 -39.43 24.65 23.31
CA SER A 6 -38.49 24.45 24.45
C SER A 6 -39.04 24.32 25.91
N PRO A 7 -38.34 23.60 26.83
CA PRO A 7 -37.05 24.07 27.33
C PRO A 7 -35.97 23.00 27.60
N PHE A 8 -34.71 23.42 27.44
CA PHE A 8 -33.51 22.85 28.05
C PHE A 8 -33.55 22.99 29.58
N PRO A 9 -32.84 22.13 30.32
CA PRO A 9 -32.19 22.51 31.56
C PRO A 9 -30.67 22.55 31.42
N VAL A 10 -30.13 23.62 31.97
CA VAL A 10 -28.72 23.94 32.20
C VAL A 10 -28.29 23.35 33.54
N GLY A 11 -27.05 22.84 33.61
CA GLY A 11 -26.17 23.05 34.77
C GLY A 11 -25.72 21.83 35.56
N THR A 12 -24.43 21.49 35.45
CA THR A 12 -23.45 21.33 36.56
C THR A 12 -22.10 20.89 35.95
N ARG A 13 -21.11 21.78 35.83
CA ARG A 13 -20.14 22.21 36.87
C ARG A 13 -19.22 21.06 37.32
N TRP A 14 -18.10 20.89 36.62
CA TRP A 14 -16.85 20.36 37.19
C TRP A 14 -15.70 21.27 36.75
N LEU A 15 -15.43 22.24 37.62
CA LEU A 15 -14.16 22.94 37.72
C LEU A 15 -13.19 22.01 38.46
N CYS A 16 -12.03 21.73 37.89
CA CYS A 16 -10.82 21.47 38.67
C CYS A 16 -9.70 22.36 38.13
N HIS A 17 -9.49 23.42 38.90
CA HIS A 17 -8.31 24.26 38.96
C HIS A 17 -7.09 23.41 39.34
N ILE A 18 -6.03 23.41 38.52
CA ILE A 18 -4.65 23.31 39.02
C ILE A 18 -3.85 24.34 38.22
N SER A 19 -3.37 25.36 38.95
CA SER A 19 -2.48 26.44 38.49
C SER A 19 -1.05 26.14 38.95
N PRO A 20 -0.02 26.90 38.52
CA PRO A 20 1.29 26.38 38.14
C PRO A 20 2.35 26.56 39.24
N GLN A 21 3.44 25.82 39.13
CA GLN A 21 4.69 26.14 39.81
C GLN A 21 5.86 26.04 38.83
N GLU A 22 6.28 27.19 38.34
CA GLU A 22 7.69 27.58 38.20
C GLU A 22 7.97 28.57 39.35
N PRO A 23 9.19 28.65 39.93
CA PRO A 23 10.40 29.19 39.25
C PRO A 23 11.67 28.39 39.67
N SER A 24 12.93 28.63 39.28
CA SER A 24 13.69 29.80 38.83
C SER A 24 15.08 29.30 38.38
N GLU A 25 15.61 29.92 37.33
CA GLU A 25 17.00 30.38 37.11
C GLU A 25 18.20 29.63 37.74
N LEU A 26 19.16 29.23 36.89
CA LEU A 26 20.57 29.56 37.16
C LEU A 26 21.33 29.84 35.85
N TYR A 27 22.02 30.97 35.88
CA TYR A 27 22.83 31.61 34.85
C TYR A 27 24.29 31.10 34.87
N ALA A 28 25.08 31.61 33.91
CA ALA A 28 26.55 31.55 33.75
C ALA A 28 27.07 30.31 32.99
N ASP A 29 28.00 30.39 32.03
CA ASP A 29 28.80 31.48 31.47
C ASP A 29 29.44 30.95 30.15
N GLY A 30 29.73 31.82 29.18
CA GLY A 30 30.59 31.50 28.01
C GLY A 30 32.09 31.48 28.38
N PRO A 31 33.07 31.67 27.46
CA PRO A 31 32.98 31.91 26.01
C PRO A 31 34.11 31.23 25.16
N ARG A 32 34.22 31.67 23.89
CA ARG A 32 35.37 31.66 22.92
C ARG A 32 35.38 30.51 21.90
N VAL A 33 35.12 30.75 20.60
CA VAL A 33 35.88 31.49 19.55
C VAL A 33 37.27 30.90 19.28
N ALA A 34 37.43 30.30 18.09
CA ALA A 34 38.67 30.32 17.32
C ALA A 34 38.37 30.28 15.81
N HIS A 35 39.00 31.20 15.09
CA HIS A 35 39.01 31.46 13.65
C HIS A 35 40.12 30.69 12.92
N ALA A 36 40.05 30.75 11.57
CA ALA A 36 41.12 30.59 10.57
C ALA A 36 41.46 29.16 10.10
N GLY A 37 41.72 28.86 8.82
CA GLY A 37 41.86 29.62 7.56
C GLY A 37 41.69 28.63 6.37
N ARG A 38 41.09 29.01 5.23
CA ARG A 38 41.68 29.57 3.98
C ARG A 38 42.83 28.76 3.36
N ASP A 39 42.56 28.13 2.21
CA ASP A 39 43.31 28.17 0.92
C ASP A 39 42.55 27.28 -0.10
N ARG A 40 42.03 27.72 -1.26
CA ARG A 40 42.54 28.30 -2.53
C ARG A 40 43.40 27.40 -3.42
N SER A 41 43.08 27.49 -4.72
CA SER A 41 43.69 26.89 -5.93
C SER A 41 43.30 25.42 -6.18
N GLY A 42 42.88 24.98 -7.37
CA GLY A 42 43.05 25.52 -8.72
C GLY A 42 43.56 24.36 -9.60
N GLY A 43 42.88 24.03 -10.69
CA GLY A 43 43.38 22.99 -11.60
C GLY A 43 42.31 22.26 -12.41
N ALA A 44 41.82 22.92 -13.46
CA ALA A 44 41.24 22.21 -14.59
C ALA A 44 42.34 21.41 -15.29
N MET A 45 42.12 20.12 -15.52
CA MET A 45 42.87 19.39 -16.53
C MET A 45 41.96 18.35 -17.20
N LEU A 46 41.49 18.74 -18.38
CA LEU A 46 41.00 17.85 -19.42
C LEU A 46 42.15 16.95 -19.86
N LEU A 47 41.96 15.63 -19.73
CA LEU A 47 42.79 14.65 -20.41
C LEU A 47 41.87 13.59 -21.03
N ASN A 48 41.67 13.76 -22.34
CA ASN A 48 41.26 12.70 -23.24
C ASN A 48 42.25 11.55 -23.12
N GLY A 49 41.81 10.44 -22.54
CA GLY A 49 42.54 9.19 -22.47
C GLY A 49 41.67 8.06 -22.97
N VAL A 50 41.67 7.84 -24.28
CA VAL A 50 41.27 6.57 -24.89
C VAL A 50 42.25 5.52 -24.38
N VAL A 51 41.85 4.77 -23.36
CA VAL A 51 42.53 3.56 -22.93
C VAL A 51 41.57 2.41 -23.18
N GLY A 52 41.84 1.69 -24.27
CA GLY A 52 41.26 0.38 -24.52
C GLY A 52 41.62 -0.54 -23.35
N ARG A 53 40.65 -0.80 -22.47
CA ARG A 53 40.76 -1.87 -21.49
C ARG A 53 40.50 -3.18 -22.22
N GLY A 54 41.60 -3.85 -22.55
CA GLY A 54 41.61 -5.23 -22.95
C GLY A 54 40.83 -6.10 -21.97
N VAL A 55 40.00 -6.95 -22.56
CA VAL A 55 39.37 -8.09 -21.91
C VAL A 55 40.48 -8.99 -21.38
N SER A 56 40.78 -8.88 -20.08
CA SER A 56 41.53 -9.92 -19.37
C SER A 56 40.51 -10.96 -18.92
N SER A 57 40.42 -12.01 -19.72
CA SER A 57 39.82 -13.28 -19.36
C SER A 57 40.69 -13.90 -18.27
N CYS A 58 40.26 -13.78 -17.01
CA CYS A 58 40.73 -14.63 -15.93
C CYS A 58 39.54 -15.46 -15.44
N GLY A 59 39.65 -16.77 -15.67
CA GLY A 59 38.70 -17.78 -15.22
C GLY A 59 38.45 -17.71 -13.72
N GLY A 60 37.18 -17.79 -13.37
CA GLY A 60 36.67 -17.91 -12.01
C GLY A 60 35.33 -18.63 -12.04
N GLY A 61 35.36 -19.92 -12.41
CA GLY A 61 34.19 -20.79 -12.29
C GLY A 61 33.89 -21.10 -10.82
N GLY A 62 32.59 -21.14 -10.46
CA GLY A 62 32.11 -22.00 -9.37
C GLY A 62 31.43 -21.37 -8.15
N ALA A 63 31.42 -20.05 -7.95
CA ALA A 63 30.86 -19.45 -6.72
C ALA A 63 29.47 -18.78 -6.87
N GLY A 64 29.11 -18.28 -8.06
CA GLY A 64 27.87 -17.50 -8.25
C GLY A 64 26.57 -18.32 -8.32
N GLY A 65 26.65 -19.63 -8.56
CA GLY A 65 25.47 -20.50 -8.66
C GLY A 65 24.84 -20.88 -7.32
N LYS A 66 25.65 -20.96 -6.25
CA LYS A 66 25.18 -21.38 -4.92
C LYS A 66 24.46 -20.25 -4.18
N THR A 67 24.91 -19.01 -4.32
CA THR A 67 24.31 -17.84 -3.64
C THR A 67 22.92 -17.51 -4.19
N SER A 68 22.76 -17.45 -5.51
CA SER A 68 21.46 -17.23 -6.17
C SER A 68 20.42 -18.30 -5.83
N LEU A 69 20.85 -19.57 -5.76
CA LEU A 69 19.96 -20.68 -5.41
C LEU A 69 19.56 -20.66 -3.92
N HIS A 70 20.45 -20.23 -3.03
CA HIS A 70 20.12 -20.00 -1.62
C HIS A 70 19.16 -18.82 -1.42
N GLU A 71 19.37 -17.71 -2.11
CA GLU A 71 18.48 -16.54 -2.07
C GLU A 71 17.05 -16.90 -2.53
N HIS A 72 16.92 -17.70 -3.58
CA HIS A 72 15.63 -18.17 -4.06
C HIS A 72 14.92 -19.07 -3.04
N ARG A 73 15.66 -20.00 -2.41
CA ARG A 73 15.10 -20.88 -1.36
C ARG A 73 14.64 -20.10 -0.14
N VAL A 74 15.43 -19.12 0.31
CA VAL A 74 15.04 -18.26 1.45
C VAL A 74 13.78 -17.47 1.11
N THR A 75 13.71 -16.87 -0.08
CA THR A 75 12.53 -16.11 -0.52
C THR A 75 11.28 -16.99 -0.57
N LEU A 76 11.40 -18.22 -1.07
CA LEU A 76 10.29 -19.18 -1.10
C LEU A 76 9.85 -19.60 0.30
N LEU A 77 10.79 -19.91 1.20
CA LEU A 77 10.48 -20.28 2.58
C LEU A 77 9.78 -19.14 3.34
N VAL A 78 10.27 -17.91 3.20
CA VAL A 78 9.64 -16.72 3.80
C VAL A 78 8.25 -16.48 3.20
N SER A 79 8.10 -16.58 1.88
CA SER A 79 6.80 -16.41 1.22
C SER A 79 5.80 -17.48 1.66
N PHE A 80 6.24 -18.73 1.81
CA PHE A 80 5.41 -19.83 2.30
C PHE A 80 4.99 -19.64 3.76
N ALA A 81 5.92 -19.21 4.62
CA ALA A 81 5.62 -18.89 6.02
C ALA A 81 4.60 -17.74 6.13
N LEU A 82 4.78 -16.67 5.33
CA LEU A 82 3.84 -15.54 5.28
C LEU A 82 2.45 -15.96 4.78
N LEU A 83 2.38 -16.78 3.73
CA LEU A 83 1.11 -17.29 3.22
C LEU A 83 0.40 -18.17 4.26
N THR A 84 1.15 -19.03 4.95
CA THR A 84 0.61 -19.86 6.04
C THR A 84 0.08 -19.00 7.18
N TYR A 85 0.82 -17.94 7.55
CA TYR A 85 0.38 -16.96 8.55
C TYR A 85 -0.93 -16.29 8.13
N PHE A 86 -1.03 -15.79 6.90
CA PHE A 86 -2.25 -15.14 6.42
C PHE A 86 -3.45 -16.09 6.36
N LEU A 87 -3.25 -17.33 5.92
CA LEU A 87 -4.30 -18.34 5.93
C LEU A 87 -4.78 -18.67 7.35
N TRP A 88 -3.85 -18.84 8.29
CA TRP A 88 -4.19 -19.06 9.69
C TRP A 88 -4.98 -17.88 10.27
N MET A 89 -4.55 -16.65 9.99
CA MET A 89 -5.24 -15.44 10.44
C MET A 89 -6.65 -15.31 9.83
N ASP A 90 -6.86 -15.75 8.60
CA ASP A 90 -8.19 -15.82 7.97
C ASP A 90 -9.12 -16.81 8.67
N VAL A 91 -8.61 -17.98 9.03
CA VAL A 91 -9.36 -18.97 9.83
C VAL A 91 -9.72 -18.40 11.21
N ALA A 92 -8.77 -17.73 11.86
CA ALA A 92 -9.01 -17.07 13.14
C ALA A 92 -10.06 -15.94 13.03
N LEU A 93 -9.98 -15.13 11.97
CA LEU A 93 -10.96 -14.07 11.68
C LEU A 93 -12.35 -14.65 11.44
N TYR A 94 -12.46 -15.75 10.67
CA TYR A 94 -13.73 -16.45 10.45
C TYR A 94 -14.35 -16.91 11.77
N HIS A 95 -13.60 -17.63 12.62
CA HIS A 95 -14.09 -18.04 13.94
C HIS A 95 -14.49 -16.84 14.82
N ARG A 96 -13.78 -15.72 14.71
CA ARG A 96 -14.11 -14.49 15.42
C ARG A 96 -15.44 -13.90 14.93
N ILE A 97 -15.67 -13.82 13.62
CA ILE A 97 -16.94 -13.36 13.04
C ILE A 97 -18.11 -14.23 13.51
N GLN A 98 -17.94 -15.56 13.53
CA GLN A 98 -18.96 -16.49 14.01
C GLN A 98 -19.32 -16.29 15.48
N SER A 99 -18.37 -15.85 16.31
CA SER A 99 -18.59 -15.59 17.74
C SER A 99 -19.06 -14.17 18.05
N LEU A 100 -19.01 -13.25 17.09
CA LEU A 100 -19.41 -11.86 17.31
C LEU A 100 -20.92 -11.63 17.19
N LYS A 101 -21.40 -10.67 17.97
CA LYS A 101 -22.65 -9.93 17.76
C LYS A 101 -22.23 -8.50 17.40
N LEU A 102 -22.39 -8.09 16.12
CA LEU A 102 -22.00 -6.74 15.69
C LEU A 102 -23.02 -5.67 16.11
N VAL A 103 -24.21 -6.08 16.49
CA VAL A 103 -25.28 -5.20 16.97
C VAL A 103 -25.17 -5.02 18.49
N GLY A 104 -25.04 -3.77 18.92
CA GLY A 104 -24.88 -3.36 20.32
C GLY A 104 -23.47 -2.84 20.68
N PRO A 105 -23.31 -2.21 21.86
CA PRO A 105 -22.03 -1.69 22.31
C PRO A 105 -21.05 -2.85 22.52
N THR A 106 -19.94 -2.83 21.79
CA THR A 106 -18.90 -3.85 21.93
C THR A 106 -18.22 -3.63 23.27
N PRO A 107 -18.21 -4.60 24.20
CA PRO A 107 -17.44 -4.45 25.43
C PRO A 107 -15.97 -4.25 25.06
N GLU A 108 -15.37 -3.18 25.57
CA GLU A 108 -13.93 -2.96 25.47
C GLU A 108 -13.21 -4.19 26.03
N PRO A 109 -12.39 -4.91 25.24
CA PRO A 109 -11.57 -5.98 25.80
C PRO A 109 -10.52 -5.34 26.71
N THR A 110 -10.72 -5.48 28.02
CA THR A 110 -9.72 -5.20 29.04
C THR A 110 -8.50 -6.09 28.82
N GLY A 111 -7.35 -5.49 28.48
CA GLY A 111 -6.05 -6.02 28.86
C GLY A 111 -5.16 -6.69 27.81
N HIS A 112 -5.63 -7.08 26.61
CA HIS A 112 -4.75 -7.74 25.63
C HIS A 112 -4.88 -7.16 24.21
N PHE A 113 -3.73 -6.91 23.57
CA PHE A 113 -3.65 -6.50 22.17
C PHE A 113 -4.22 -7.63 21.30
N SER A 114 -5.29 -7.34 20.57
CA SER A 114 -5.88 -8.23 19.58
C SER A 114 -5.91 -7.51 18.24
N PRO A 115 -5.42 -8.13 17.15
CA PRO A 115 -5.52 -7.56 15.80
C PRO A 115 -6.98 -7.41 15.35
N PHE A 116 -7.93 -8.07 16.04
CA PHE A 116 -9.36 -8.01 15.75
C PHE A 116 -10.11 -6.98 16.63
N ARG A 117 -9.42 -6.02 17.27
CA ARG A 117 -10.09 -4.96 18.07
C ARG A 117 -10.84 -4.01 17.13
N GLY A 118 -12.09 -3.66 17.49
CA GLY A 118 -12.89 -2.72 16.72
C GLY A 118 -13.43 -3.30 15.40
N LEU A 119 -13.75 -4.60 15.39
CA LEU A 119 -14.23 -5.32 14.20
C LEU A 119 -15.46 -4.61 13.59
N SER A 120 -15.31 -4.23 12.33
CA SER A 120 -16.36 -3.66 11.48
C SER A 120 -16.36 -4.36 10.13
N VAL A 121 -17.43 -4.18 9.34
CA VAL A 121 -17.53 -4.60 7.95
C VAL A 121 -16.33 -4.09 7.14
N LYS A 122 -15.90 -2.84 7.38
CA LYS A 122 -14.69 -2.28 6.76
C LYS A 122 -13.45 -3.11 7.09
N MET A 123 -13.25 -3.46 8.36
CA MET A 123 -12.11 -4.28 8.80
C MET A 123 -12.17 -5.70 8.20
N MET A 124 -13.37 -6.29 8.10
CA MET A 124 -13.55 -7.62 7.50
C MET A 124 -13.25 -7.64 5.99
N MET A 125 -13.43 -6.52 5.29
CA MET A 125 -13.18 -6.39 3.85
C MET A 125 -11.80 -5.80 3.52
N LEU A 126 -11.00 -5.44 4.53
CA LEU A 126 -9.66 -4.91 4.38
C LEU A 126 -8.67 -6.01 3.95
N ASP A 127 -7.70 -5.65 3.11
CA ASP A 127 -6.68 -6.58 2.63
C ASP A 127 -5.85 -7.20 3.77
N HIS A 128 -5.24 -8.35 3.51
CA HIS A 128 -4.52 -9.12 4.53
C HIS A 128 -3.39 -8.34 5.20
N VAL A 129 -2.62 -7.57 4.44
CA VAL A 129 -1.47 -6.82 4.98
C VAL A 129 -1.96 -5.71 5.88
N ASN A 130 -2.91 -4.88 5.42
CA ASN A 130 -3.42 -3.81 6.25
C ASN A 130 -4.20 -4.31 7.47
N ASN A 131 -4.99 -5.37 7.32
CA ASN A 131 -5.80 -5.92 8.40
C ASN A 131 -4.93 -6.54 9.51
N TYR A 132 -3.92 -7.33 9.15
CA TYR A 132 -3.16 -8.12 10.13
C TYR A 132 -1.81 -7.52 10.53
N ILE A 133 -1.24 -6.65 9.70
CA ILE A 133 0.08 -6.07 9.93
C ILE A 133 -0.05 -4.56 10.15
N THR A 134 -0.48 -3.80 9.14
CA THR A 134 -0.39 -2.33 9.17
C THR A 134 -1.27 -1.69 10.24
N VAL A 135 -2.57 -2.02 10.30
CA VAL A 135 -3.50 -1.44 11.28
C VAL A 135 -3.15 -1.87 12.72
N PRO A 136 -2.84 -3.15 13.02
CA PRO A 136 -2.36 -3.53 14.34
C PRO A 136 -1.04 -2.81 14.69
N LEU A 137 -0.14 -2.62 13.74
CA LEU A 137 1.13 -1.92 13.97
C LEU A 137 0.93 -0.43 14.28
N THR A 138 0.04 0.27 13.58
CA THR A 138 -0.25 1.69 13.89
C THR A 138 -0.94 1.84 15.25
N ASN A 139 -1.83 0.91 15.61
CA ASN A 139 -2.42 0.84 16.95
C ASN A 139 -1.37 0.59 18.04
N LEU A 140 -0.42 -0.31 17.80
CA LEU A 140 0.67 -0.58 18.74
C LEU A 140 1.59 0.64 18.86
N PHE A 141 1.94 1.27 17.74
CA PHE A 141 2.76 2.47 17.70
C PHE A 141 2.13 3.60 18.52
N ASP A 142 0.85 3.90 18.31
CA ASP A 142 0.12 4.92 19.05
C ASP A 142 0.06 4.61 20.56
N ARG A 143 -0.15 3.34 20.95
CA ARG A 143 -0.14 2.96 22.38
C ARG A 143 1.22 3.09 23.05
N VAL A 144 2.29 2.68 22.37
CA VAL A 144 3.66 2.67 22.93
C VAL A 144 4.21 4.08 23.02
N THR A 145 4.05 4.86 21.96
CA THR A 145 4.61 6.22 21.86
C THR A 145 3.67 7.30 22.39
N ARG A 146 2.40 6.95 22.64
CA ARG A 146 1.30 7.90 22.90
C ARG A 146 1.28 9.02 21.86
N PHE A 147 1.47 8.65 20.59
CA PHE A 147 1.70 9.60 19.51
C PHE A 147 0.59 10.65 19.42
N THR A 148 -0.67 10.21 19.53
CA THR A 148 -1.83 11.10 19.46
C THR A 148 -1.87 12.13 20.60
N GLU A 149 -1.43 11.76 21.80
CA GLU A 149 -1.43 12.61 22.99
C GLU A 149 -0.20 13.53 23.05
N VAL A 150 0.98 12.98 22.77
CA VAL A 150 2.27 13.70 22.85
C VAL A 150 2.42 14.67 21.67
N PHE A 151 2.07 14.25 20.46
CA PHE A 151 2.21 15.04 19.23
C PHE A 151 0.86 15.64 18.80
N TYR A 152 0.20 16.36 19.71
CA TYR A 152 -1.10 16.99 19.42
C TYR A 152 -1.05 17.96 18.24
N PHE A 153 0.10 18.59 17.99
CA PHE A 153 0.32 19.53 16.89
C PHE A 153 0.37 18.87 15.50
N VAL A 154 0.69 17.58 15.42
CA VAL A 154 0.70 16.86 14.14
C VAL A 154 -0.74 16.55 13.76
N THR A 155 -1.21 17.13 12.66
CA THR A 155 -2.58 16.84 12.16
C THR A 155 -2.59 15.60 11.28
N PRO A 156 -3.71 14.85 11.19
CA PRO A 156 -3.84 13.73 10.26
C PRO A 156 -3.46 14.11 8.82
N ASN A 157 -3.89 15.28 8.36
CA ASN A 157 -3.55 15.79 7.02
C ASN A 157 -2.04 15.95 6.79
N MET A 158 -1.26 16.31 7.82
CA MET A 158 0.20 16.40 7.70
C MET A 158 0.83 15.02 7.51
N ILE A 159 0.24 13.98 8.12
CA ILE A 159 0.68 12.59 7.95
C ILE A 159 0.37 12.12 6.53
N SER A 160 -0.81 12.42 5.99
CA SER A 160 -1.17 12.10 4.59
C SER A 160 -0.20 12.77 3.60
N VAL A 161 0.19 14.03 3.84
CA VAL A 161 1.22 14.74 3.04
C VAL A 161 2.59 14.07 3.16
N ALA A 162 2.99 13.62 4.35
CA ALA A 162 4.24 12.88 4.52
C ALA A 162 4.23 11.55 3.74
N GLY A 163 3.06 10.90 3.64
CA GLY A 163 2.85 9.76 2.76
C GLY A 163 3.15 10.08 1.29
N VAL A 164 2.63 11.20 0.77
CA VAL A 164 2.93 11.64 -0.61
C VAL A 164 4.43 11.86 -0.83
N VAL A 165 5.14 12.45 0.14
CA VAL A 165 6.60 12.61 0.07
C VAL A 165 7.30 11.26 0.01
N CYS A 166 6.88 10.28 0.82
CA CYS A 166 7.41 8.91 0.73
C CYS A 166 7.18 8.29 -0.65
N ALA A 167 6.00 8.49 -1.23
CA ALA A 167 5.68 8.02 -2.59
C ALA A 167 6.55 8.70 -3.67
N MET A 168 6.84 10.01 -3.52
CA MET A 168 7.76 10.72 -4.42
C MET A 168 9.18 10.15 -4.35
N VAL A 169 9.68 9.87 -3.15
CA VAL A 169 10.99 9.24 -2.95
C VAL A 169 11.00 7.84 -3.56
N ALA A 170 9.97 7.04 -3.32
CA ALA A 170 9.82 5.71 -3.92
C ALA A 170 9.80 5.78 -5.46
N ALA A 171 9.05 6.72 -6.04
CA ALA A 171 8.97 6.93 -7.48
C ALA A 171 10.33 7.30 -8.08
N LYS A 172 11.17 8.05 -7.37
CA LYS A 172 12.55 8.31 -7.79
C LYS A 172 13.41 7.05 -7.69
N LEU A 173 13.34 6.33 -6.57
CA LEU A 173 14.13 5.13 -6.33
C LEU A 173 13.83 4.01 -7.33
N VAL A 174 12.56 3.83 -7.73
CA VAL A 174 12.18 2.79 -8.69
C VAL A 174 12.75 3.03 -10.10
N THR A 175 13.09 4.28 -10.44
CA THR A 175 13.73 4.60 -11.73
C THR A 175 15.20 4.21 -11.81
N SER A 176 15.82 3.81 -10.69
CA SER A 176 17.20 3.33 -10.66
C SER A 176 17.31 1.91 -11.23
N GLU A 177 18.42 1.63 -11.93
CA GLU A 177 18.65 0.32 -12.56
C GLU A 177 18.99 -0.78 -11.54
N SER A 178 19.61 -0.41 -10.42
CA SER A 178 20.01 -1.36 -9.37
C SER A 178 18.79 -2.04 -8.72
N LEU A 179 18.91 -3.33 -8.41
CA LEU A 179 17.85 -4.09 -7.74
C LEU A 179 17.61 -3.58 -6.31
N ALA A 180 18.70 -3.32 -5.57
CA ALA A 180 18.64 -2.84 -4.19
C ALA A 180 17.84 -1.53 -4.06
N MET A 181 18.02 -0.57 -4.98
CA MET A 181 17.27 0.70 -4.95
C MET A 181 15.78 0.49 -5.25
N ARG A 182 15.43 -0.51 -6.07
CA ARG A 182 14.02 -0.86 -6.32
C ARG A 182 13.39 -1.58 -5.12
N GLN A 183 14.15 -2.41 -4.42
CA GLN A 183 13.70 -2.98 -3.15
C GLN A 183 13.54 -1.90 -2.08
N LEU A 184 14.42 -0.89 -2.05
CA LEU A 184 14.25 0.28 -1.19
C LEU A 184 13.01 1.10 -1.58
N ALA A 185 12.69 1.20 -2.88
CA ALA A 185 11.45 1.84 -3.32
C ALA A 185 10.20 1.12 -2.77
N VAL A 186 10.22 -0.22 -2.73
CA VAL A 186 9.16 -1.03 -2.10
C VAL A 186 9.06 -0.71 -0.60
N LEU A 187 10.18 -0.58 0.11
CA LEU A 187 10.19 -0.19 1.52
C LEU A 187 9.57 1.19 1.75
N PHE A 188 9.87 2.18 0.90
CA PHE A 188 9.26 3.52 1.00
C PHE A 188 7.75 3.48 0.67
N MET A 189 7.30 2.61 -0.22
CA MET A 189 5.87 2.41 -0.47
C MET A 189 5.16 1.71 0.72
N ALA A 190 5.83 0.77 1.38
CA ALA A 190 5.32 0.18 2.62
C ALA A 190 5.24 1.21 3.75
N LEU A 191 6.25 2.08 3.88
CA LEU A 191 6.24 3.21 4.83
C LEU A 191 5.10 4.18 4.53
N ARG A 192 4.84 4.48 3.25
CA ARG A 192 3.68 5.26 2.81
C ARG A 192 2.36 4.62 3.27
N THR A 193 2.17 3.32 3.04
CA THR A 193 0.98 2.59 3.49
C THR A 193 0.83 2.59 5.02
N PHE A 194 1.95 2.55 5.76
CA PHE A 194 1.93 2.73 7.21
C PHE A 194 1.45 4.14 7.62
N MET A 195 1.89 5.19 6.92
CA MET A 195 1.46 6.58 7.18
C MET A 195 -0.03 6.79 6.89
N ASP A 196 -0.53 6.25 5.77
CA ASP A 196 -1.96 6.20 5.40
C ASP A 196 -2.79 5.53 6.52
N SER A 197 -2.35 4.37 7.01
CA SER A 197 -3.03 3.74 8.17
C SER A 197 -2.92 4.54 9.48
N LEU A 198 -1.86 5.33 9.66
CA LEU A 198 -1.61 6.12 10.86
C LEU A 198 -2.48 7.38 10.90
N ASP A 199 -2.70 8.06 9.78
CA ASP A 199 -3.53 9.27 9.75
C ASP A 199 -4.98 8.98 10.16
N GLY A 200 -5.53 7.86 9.69
CA GLY A 200 -6.87 7.41 10.03
C GLY A 200 -6.95 6.97 11.48
N GLN A 201 -5.87 6.41 12.03
CA GLN A 201 -5.80 6.03 13.44
C GLN A 201 -5.78 7.26 14.35
N VAL A 202 -4.95 8.27 14.03
CA VAL A 202 -4.88 9.54 14.78
C VAL A 202 -6.22 10.28 14.70
N ALA A 203 -6.85 10.32 13.52
CA ALA A 203 -8.17 10.93 13.35
C ALA A 203 -9.24 10.24 14.22
N ARG A 204 -9.29 8.90 14.21
CA ARG A 204 -10.25 8.12 15.01
C ARG A 204 -10.01 8.25 16.51
N SER A 205 -8.74 8.20 16.93
CA SER A 205 -8.34 8.35 18.34
C SER A 205 -8.78 9.71 18.90
N ARG A 206 -8.61 10.79 18.12
CA ARG A 206 -9.07 12.14 18.50
C ARG A 206 -10.59 12.30 18.53
N MET A 207 -11.32 11.54 17.70
CA MET A 207 -12.78 11.52 17.71
C MET A 207 -13.37 10.53 18.73
N GLY A 208 -12.54 9.77 19.45
CA GLY A 208 -12.99 8.73 20.39
C GLY A 208 -13.67 7.53 19.71
N ILE A 209 -13.47 7.33 18.40
CA ILE A 209 -14.13 6.26 17.64
C ILE A 209 -13.26 5.00 17.66
N VAL A 210 -13.68 3.98 18.42
CA VAL A 210 -12.94 2.70 18.56
C VAL A 210 -13.15 1.75 17.38
N ARG A 211 -14.24 1.91 16.60
CA ARG A 211 -14.53 1.07 15.42
C ARG A 211 -13.87 1.65 14.15
N LEU A 212 -13.33 0.79 13.28
CA LEU A 212 -12.87 1.21 11.95
C LEU A 212 -14.07 1.56 11.06
N MET A 213 -14.56 2.78 11.15
CA MET A 213 -15.57 3.34 10.24
C MET A 213 -14.95 4.45 9.40
N SER A 214 -15.31 4.54 8.11
CA SER A 214 -14.94 5.68 7.28
C SER A 214 -15.87 6.86 7.57
N VAL A 215 -15.33 7.92 8.16
CA VAL A 215 -16.11 9.16 8.41
C VAL A 215 -16.08 10.03 7.14
N ARG A 216 -16.88 9.64 6.14
CA ARG A 216 -16.94 10.30 4.81
C ARG A 216 -17.29 11.80 4.83
N GLN A 217 -17.90 12.27 5.91
CA GLN A 217 -18.34 13.66 6.08
C GLN A 217 -17.21 14.60 6.55
N THR A 218 -15.97 14.10 6.71
CA THR A 218 -14.83 14.90 7.16
C THR A 218 -13.94 15.29 5.99
N SER A 219 -13.37 16.51 6.03
CA SER A 219 -12.37 16.97 5.06
C SER A 219 -11.13 16.06 5.05
N GLY A 220 -10.78 15.45 6.19
CA GLY A 220 -9.69 14.49 6.31
C GLY A 220 -9.84 13.28 5.38
N TYR A 221 -11.05 12.74 5.23
CA TYR A 221 -11.31 11.61 4.31
C TYR A 221 -11.01 11.97 2.84
N VAL A 222 -11.33 13.19 2.43
CA VAL A 222 -11.07 13.66 1.06
C VAL A 222 -9.57 13.90 0.86
N VAL A 223 -8.90 14.51 1.84
CA VAL A 223 -7.45 14.76 1.79
C VAL A 223 -6.67 13.45 1.72
N ASP A 224 -7.03 12.48 2.55
CA ASP A 224 -6.47 11.13 2.56
C ASP A 224 -6.60 10.44 1.19
N GLY A 225 -7.83 10.33 0.66
CA GLY A 225 -8.06 9.70 -0.64
C GLY A 225 -7.35 10.40 -1.82
N VAL A 226 -7.24 11.73 -1.79
CA VAL A 226 -6.49 12.50 -2.79
C VAL A 226 -4.97 12.25 -2.65
N ALA A 227 -4.45 12.25 -1.42
CA ALA A 227 -3.05 11.97 -1.14
C ALA A 227 -2.66 10.56 -1.63
N ASP A 228 -3.50 9.57 -1.36
CA ASP A 228 -3.36 8.21 -1.85
C ASP A 228 -3.31 8.16 -3.38
N THR A 229 -4.30 8.77 -4.05
CA THR A 229 -4.38 8.80 -5.52
C THR A 229 -3.14 9.43 -6.14
N ILE A 230 -2.67 10.56 -5.59
CA ILE A 230 -1.47 11.25 -6.04
C ILE A 230 -0.24 10.37 -5.81
N GLY A 231 -0.09 9.79 -4.62
CA GLY A 231 1.04 8.93 -4.28
C GLY A 231 1.15 7.74 -5.23
N PHE A 232 0.04 7.06 -5.51
CA PHE A 232 -0.01 5.94 -6.45
C PHE A 232 0.26 6.38 -7.89
N ALA A 233 -0.31 7.49 -8.35
CA ALA A 233 -0.07 8.00 -9.70
C ALA A 233 1.41 8.33 -9.93
N LEU A 234 2.06 8.96 -8.95
CA LEU A 234 3.49 9.28 -8.99
C LEU A 234 4.34 8.00 -9.05
N PHE A 235 4.00 7.00 -8.24
CA PHE A 235 4.73 5.72 -8.25
C PHE A 235 4.57 4.97 -9.58
N LEU A 236 3.36 4.92 -10.15
CA LEU A 236 3.10 4.33 -11.46
C LEU A 236 3.83 5.09 -12.58
N ALA A 237 3.90 6.41 -12.51
CA ALA A 237 4.69 7.21 -13.44
C ALA A 237 6.19 6.88 -13.36
N GLY A 238 6.73 6.70 -12.15
CA GLY A 238 8.10 6.22 -11.94
C GLY A 238 8.33 4.84 -12.56
N CYS A 239 7.40 3.90 -12.38
CA CYS A 239 7.44 2.57 -12.99
C CYS A 239 7.40 2.63 -14.52
N PHE A 240 6.57 3.51 -15.10
CA PHE A 240 6.50 3.73 -16.54
C PHE A 240 7.84 4.25 -17.10
N VAL A 241 8.46 5.22 -16.44
CA VAL A 241 9.78 5.75 -16.84
C VAL A 241 10.84 4.65 -16.78
N TYR A 242 10.84 3.84 -15.71
CA TYR A 242 11.76 2.71 -15.57
C TYR A 242 11.57 1.67 -16.69
N LEU A 243 10.34 1.22 -16.94
CA LEU A 243 10.02 0.27 -18.02
C LEU A 243 10.44 0.79 -19.39
N ARG A 244 10.16 2.07 -19.66
CA ARG A 244 10.56 2.71 -20.92
C ARG A 244 12.07 2.65 -21.10
N ARG A 245 12.86 2.97 -20.07
CA ARG A 245 14.33 2.93 -20.15
C ARG A 245 14.84 1.49 -20.31
N ARG A 246 14.44 0.57 -19.44
CA ARG A 246 14.93 -0.81 -19.43
C ARG A 246 14.61 -1.56 -20.72
N LEU A 247 13.36 -1.48 -21.20
CA LEU A 247 12.92 -2.18 -22.42
C LEU A 247 13.49 -1.57 -23.71
N LEU A 248 13.96 -0.32 -23.67
CA LEU A 248 14.75 0.28 -24.75
C LEU A 248 16.21 -0.19 -24.69
N THR A 249 16.82 -0.25 -23.50
CA THR A 249 18.23 -0.65 -23.31
C THR A 249 18.49 -2.13 -23.61
N SER A 250 17.55 -3.04 -23.31
CA SER A 250 17.67 -4.47 -23.67
C SER A 250 17.79 -4.72 -25.18
N LYS A 251 17.56 -3.72 -26.03
CA LYS A 251 17.73 -3.80 -27.49
C LYS A 251 19.16 -3.50 -27.97
N LEU A 252 20.00 -2.89 -27.15
CA LEU A 252 21.31 -2.39 -27.59
C LEU A 252 22.44 -3.45 -27.50
N TYR A 253 22.16 -4.63 -26.94
CA TYR A 253 23.18 -5.64 -26.61
C TYR A 253 23.17 -6.92 -27.46
N LEU A 254 22.49 -6.95 -28.61
CA LEU A 254 22.53 -8.12 -29.51
C LEU A 254 22.92 -7.75 -30.95
N PRO A 255 24.23 -7.62 -31.25
CA PRO A 255 24.77 -8.24 -32.45
C PRO A 255 25.07 -9.71 -32.09
N MET A 256 24.13 -10.63 -32.34
CA MET A 256 24.52 -12.04 -32.47
C MET A 256 25.39 -12.13 -33.72
N VAL A 257 26.71 -12.07 -33.53
CA VAL A 257 27.69 -12.52 -34.50
C VAL A 257 27.42 -14.00 -34.69
N HIS A 258 26.69 -14.35 -35.75
CA HIS A 258 26.74 -15.71 -36.26
C HIS A 258 28.18 -15.96 -36.71
N ALA A 259 28.84 -16.89 -36.03
CA ALA A 259 30.13 -17.42 -36.44
C ALA A 259 30.02 -17.90 -37.89
N ALA A 260 30.76 -17.26 -38.78
CA ALA A 260 30.97 -17.71 -40.14
C ALA A 260 31.93 -18.90 -40.09
N GLU A 261 31.39 -20.12 -40.11
CA GLU A 261 32.13 -21.28 -40.58
C GLU A 261 31.62 -21.64 -41.99
N SER A 262 32.48 -21.31 -42.96
CA SER A 262 32.73 -22.00 -44.24
C SER A 262 31.57 -22.74 -44.93
N GLY A 263 31.19 -22.26 -46.10
CA GLY A 263 30.39 -23.03 -47.05
C GLY A 263 29.92 -22.23 -48.26
N ASP A 264 30.81 -22.08 -49.23
CA ASP A 264 30.62 -21.66 -50.62
C ASP A 264 29.19 -21.81 -51.22
N LYS A 265 28.62 -20.69 -51.72
CA LYS A 265 27.99 -20.50 -53.07
C LYS A 265 27.06 -19.28 -53.14
N THR A 266 27.50 -18.30 -53.93
CA THR A 266 26.71 -17.42 -54.81
C THR A 266 25.20 -17.23 -54.54
N SER A 267 24.82 -16.07 -53.98
CA SER A 267 23.67 -15.26 -54.45
C SER A 267 23.63 -13.88 -53.77
N PRO A 268 23.45 -12.75 -54.49
CA PRO A 268 23.18 -11.45 -53.90
C PRO A 268 21.66 -11.25 -53.72
N ASN A 269 21.27 -10.55 -52.67
CA ASN A 269 19.90 -10.19 -52.27
C ASN A 269 19.12 -11.23 -51.45
N GLY A 270 19.11 -11.00 -50.14
CA GLY A 270 18.22 -11.73 -49.22
C GLY A 270 18.52 -11.46 -47.75
N GLY A 271 18.85 -10.22 -47.39
CA GLY A 271 19.00 -9.82 -46.00
C GLY A 271 17.63 -9.78 -45.32
N SER A 272 17.15 -10.90 -44.82
CA SER A 272 16.03 -10.95 -43.88
C SER A 272 16.48 -10.38 -42.55
N THR A 273 16.44 -9.04 -42.44
CA THR A 273 16.46 -8.36 -41.14
C THR A 273 15.23 -8.82 -40.37
N PHE A 274 15.43 -9.78 -39.45
CA PHE A 274 14.42 -10.14 -38.46
C PHE A 274 14.13 -8.89 -37.62
N SER A 275 13.03 -8.21 -37.94
CA SER A 275 12.53 -7.09 -37.15
C SER A 275 12.07 -7.63 -35.81
N VAL A 276 12.96 -7.58 -34.81
CA VAL A 276 12.58 -7.79 -33.41
C VAL A 276 11.65 -6.64 -33.05
N ALA A 277 10.34 -6.92 -33.16
CA ALA A 277 9.30 -5.91 -33.07
C ALA A 277 9.49 -5.04 -31.82
N PRO A 278 9.66 -3.72 -31.96
CA PRO A 278 9.76 -2.84 -30.81
C PRO A 278 8.47 -2.98 -30.02
N HIS A 279 8.52 -3.34 -28.73
CA HIS A 279 7.39 -3.03 -27.86
C HIS A 279 7.16 -1.52 -27.94
N PRO A 280 6.04 -1.08 -28.51
CA PRO A 280 5.82 0.34 -28.69
C PRO A 280 5.64 0.94 -27.31
N VAL A 281 6.18 2.14 -27.06
CA VAL A 281 5.95 2.88 -25.80
C VAL A 281 4.45 2.97 -25.48
N LYS A 282 3.61 2.98 -26.52
CA LYS A 282 2.14 2.84 -26.45
C LYS A 282 1.69 1.59 -25.69
N LYS A 283 2.30 0.42 -25.92
CA LYS A 283 1.97 -0.82 -25.20
C LYS A 283 2.29 -0.72 -23.72
N ILE A 284 3.48 -0.21 -23.37
CA ILE A 284 3.87 -0.01 -21.96
C ILE A 284 2.89 0.94 -21.27
N MET A 285 2.57 2.05 -21.92
CA MET A 285 1.60 3.03 -21.42
C MET A 285 0.23 2.40 -21.19
N VAL A 286 -0.30 1.65 -22.17
CA VAL A 286 -1.58 0.96 -22.05
C VAL A 286 -1.59 0.00 -20.87
N VAL A 287 -0.55 -0.81 -20.70
CA VAL A 287 -0.49 -1.81 -19.61
C VAL A 287 -0.45 -1.13 -18.24
N VAL A 288 0.35 -0.06 -18.07
CA VAL A 288 0.40 0.69 -16.81
C VAL A 288 -0.93 1.41 -16.53
N LEU A 289 -1.56 1.99 -17.55
CA LEU A 289 -2.87 2.61 -17.43
C LEU A 289 -3.97 1.59 -17.11
N CYS A 290 -3.89 0.37 -17.65
CA CYS A 290 -4.81 -0.71 -17.32
C CYS A 290 -4.72 -1.08 -15.82
N LEU A 291 -3.52 -1.18 -15.25
CA LEU A 291 -3.36 -1.40 -13.81
C LEU A 291 -3.96 -0.23 -13.00
N GLY A 292 -3.69 1.02 -13.40
CA GLY A 292 -4.26 2.20 -12.74
C GLY A 292 -5.80 2.23 -12.80
N ALA A 293 -6.38 1.91 -13.96
CA ALA A 293 -7.83 1.81 -14.13
C ALA A 293 -8.43 0.67 -13.30
N GLN A 294 -7.76 -0.48 -13.24
CA GLN A 294 -8.17 -1.62 -12.43
C GLN A 294 -8.22 -1.28 -10.93
N MET A 295 -7.20 -0.58 -10.44
CA MET A 295 -7.13 -0.07 -9.08
C MET A 295 -8.27 0.91 -8.77
N ALA A 296 -8.53 1.86 -9.68
CA ALA A 296 -9.60 2.85 -9.51
C ALA A 296 -10.99 2.19 -9.48
N VAL A 297 -11.25 1.24 -10.38
CA VAL A 297 -12.50 0.44 -10.40
C VAL A 297 -12.65 -0.35 -9.11
N SER A 298 -11.59 -1.04 -8.66
CA SER A 298 -11.60 -1.79 -7.42
C SER A 298 -11.92 -0.90 -6.21
N CYS A 299 -11.24 0.24 -6.07
CA CYS A 299 -11.46 1.20 -4.99
C CYS A 299 -12.91 1.71 -4.96
N PHE A 300 -13.45 2.12 -6.13
CA PHE A 300 -14.82 2.63 -6.24
C PHE A 300 -15.87 1.61 -5.80
N PHE A 301 -15.80 0.38 -6.32
CA PHE A 301 -16.77 -0.65 -5.97
C PHE A 301 -16.61 -1.15 -4.54
N TRP A 302 -15.37 -1.33 -4.08
CA TRP A 302 -15.08 -1.72 -2.70
C TRP A 302 -15.66 -0.71 -1.69
N ASP A 303 -15.43 0.59 -1.91
CA ASP A 303 -15.96 1.67 -1.06
C ASP A 303 -17.49 1.73 -1.09
N ARG A 304 -18.11 1.56 -2.27
CA ARG A 304 -19.57 1.44 -2.41
C ARG A 304 -20.12 0.27 -1.58
N TYR A 305 -19.56 -0.93 -1.74
CA TYR A 305 -20.08 -2.13 -1.09
C TYR A 305 -19.88 -2.11 0.43
N ILE A 306 -18.77 -1.57 0.92
CA ILE A 306 -18.57 -1.37 2.36
C ILE A 306 -19.67 -0.47 2.94
N ASN A 307 -19.99 0.64 2.28
CA ASN A 307 -21.02 1.54 2.80
C ASN A 307 -22.41 0.90 2.81
N GLU A 308 -22.76 0.18 1.74
CA GLU A 308 -24.03 -0.53 1.67
C GLU A 308 -24.14 -1.62 2.75
N TYR A 309 -23.10 -2.45 2.91
CA TYR A 309 -23.08 -3.46 3.96
C TYR A 309 -23.02 -2.85 5.37
N HIS A 310 -22.31 -1.73 5.55
CA HIS A 310 -22.29 -1.00 6.81
C HIS A 310 -23.70 -0.51 7.20
N ILE A 311 -24.42 0.12 6.27
CA ILE A 311 -25.80 0.58 6.49
C ILE A 311 -26.73 -0.60 6.79
N LEU A 312 -26.57 -1.72 6.08
CA LEU A 312 -27.46 -2.88 6.23
C LEU A 312 -27.19 -3.70 7.49
N LEU A 313 -25.94 -3.80 7.95
CA LEU A 313 -25.52 -4.75 8.98
C LEU A 313 -25.09 -4.11 10.30
N GLU A 314 -24.64 -2.86 10.28
CA GLU A 314 -24.11 -2.19 11.48
C GLU A 314 -25.00 -1.07 12.01
N LEU A 315 -25.93 -0.55 11.20
CA LEU A 315 -26.84 0.50 11.63
C LEU A 315 -27.96 -0.09 12.52
N PRO A 316 -28.12 0.38 13.78
CA PRO A 316 -29.12 -0.16 14.69
C PRO A 316 -30.53 0.27 14.26
N GLY A 317 -31.23 -0.65 13.58
CA GLY A 317 -32.67 -0.57 13.34
C GLY A 317 -33.41 -1.48 14.31
N SER A 318 -34.22 -0.90 15.20
CA SER A 318 -34.80 -1.43 16.46
C SER A 318 -35.41 -2.85 16.51
N ARG A 319 -35.44 -3.67 15.43
CA ARG A 319 -35.99 -5.05 15.44
C ARG A 319 -35.27 -6.07 14.52
N LYS A 320 -34.18 -5.71 13.83
CA LYS A 320 -33.58 -6.56 12.76
C LYS A 320 -32.24 -7.21 13.13
N GLU A 321 -31.88 -7.22 14.42
CA GLU A 321 -30.55 -7.67 14.86
C GLU A 321 -30.27 -9.16 14.60
N ILE A 322 -31.31 -10.00 14.75
CA ILE A 322 -31.23 -11.45 14.53
C ILE A 322 -30.93 -11.76 13.05
N PRO A 323 -31.75 -11.32 12.07
CA PRO A 323 -31.46 -11.58 10.66
C PRO A 323 -30.19 -10.88 10.15
N GLN A 324 -29.82 -9.71 10.69
CA GLN A 324 -28.53 -9.07 10.38
C GLN A 324 -27.34 -9.94 10.83
N THR A 325 -27.40 -10.51 12.03
CA THR A 325 -26.36 -11.39 12.57
C THR A 325 -26.28 -12.70 11.78
N GLU A 326 -27.42 -13.23 11.34
CA GLU A 326 -27.48 -14.44 10.51
C GLU A 326 -26.82 -14.22 9.14
N VAL A 327 -27.17 -13.13 8.44
CA VAL A 327 -26.55 -12.77 7.16
C VAL A 327 -25.04 -12.58 7.30
N LEU A 328 -24.60 -11.87 8.35
CA LEU A 328 -23.19 -11.65 8.62
C LEU A 328 -22.41 -12.97 8.82
N ARG A 329 -23.01 -13.95 9.49
CA ARG A 329 -22.40 -15.25 9.75
C ARG A 329 -22.47 -16.22 8.57
N SER A 330 -23.25 -15.88 7.55
CA SER A 330 -23.41 -16.74 6.37
C SER A 330 -22.07 -17.00 5.67
N SER A 331 -21.89 -18.22 5.19
CA SER A 331 -20.71 -18.62 4.41
C SER A 331 -20.58 -17.82 3.11
N MET A 332 -21.71 -17.48 2.49
CA MET A 332 -21.78 -16.66 1.29
C MET A 332 -21.20 -15.26 1.51
N MET A 333 -21.57 -14.62 2.62
CA MET A 333 -21.01 -13.32 3.00
C MET A 333 -19.50 -13.41 3.20
N TRP A 334 -19.04 -14.42 3.92
CA TRP A 334 -17.60 -14.62 4.15
C TRP A 334 -16.82 -14.82 2.86
N ILE A 335 -17.33 -15.64 1.92
CA ILE A 335 -16.70 -15.87 0.61
C ILE A 335 -16.56 -14.55 -0.15
N ILE A 336 -17.62 -13.76 -0.21
CA ILE A 336 -17.62 -12.45 -0.90
C ILE A 336 -16.62 -11.50 -0.26
N MET A 337 -16.66 -11.35 1.07
CA MET A 337 -15.71 -10.52 1.79
C MET A 337 -14.28 -10.97 1.51
N TRP A 338 -13.98 -12.27 1.57
CA TRP A 338 -12.65 -12.82 1.32
C TRP A 338 -12.13 -12.49 -0.08
N PHE A 339 -12.96 -12.63 -1.12
CA PHE A 339 -12.56 -12.23 -2.48
C PHE A 339 -12.33 -10.72 -2.61
N TRP A 340 -13.09 -9.90 -1.90
CA TRP A 340 -12.83 -8.45 -1.83
C TRP A 340 -11.51 -8.12 -1.17
N ARG A 341 -11.07 -8.89 -0.17
CA ARG A 341 -9.76 -8.66 0.48
C ARG A 341 -8.59 -8.88 -0.46
N ILE A 342 -8.70 -9.83 -1.39
CA ILE A 342 -7.68 -10.10 -2.41
C ILE A 342 -7.77 -9.10 -3.57
N SER A 343 -8.99 -8.71 -3.94
CA SER A 343 -9.23 -7.86 -5.11
C SER A 343 -9.20 -6.36 -4.82
N ASN A 344 -9.03 -5.97 -3.55
CA ASN A 344 -8.91 -4.58 -3.12
C ASN A 344 -7.72 -3.89 -3.82
N ALA A 345 -7.85 -2.59 -4.08
CA ALA A 345 -6.80 -1.75 -4.60
C ALA A 345 -5.49 -1.87 -3.78
N HIS A 346 -5.56 -1.81 -2.45
CA HIS A 346 -4.36 -1.97 -1.63
C HIS A 346 -3.70 -3.36 -1.81
N ALA A 347 -4.48 -4.44 -1.89
CA ALA A 347 -3.94 -5.78 -2.15
C ALA A 347 -3.29 -5.90 -3.54
N LEU A 348 -3.90 -5.31 -4.57
CA LEU A 348 -3.32 -5.21 -5.92
C LEU A 348 -2.01 -4.44 -5.92
N MET A 349 -1.89 -3.37 -5.13
CA MET A 349 -0.63 -2.64 -4.95
C MET A 349 0.42 -3.51 -4.26
N GLU A 350 0.09 -4.20 -3.18
CA GLU A 350 1.04 -5.08 -2.48
C GLU A 350 1.54 -6.22 -3.38
N MET A 351 0.65 -6.83 -4.18
CA MET A 351 1.04 -7.81 -5.19
C MET A 351 1.99 -7.21 -6.25
N PHE A 352 1.75 -5.96 -6.67
CA PHE A 352 2.62 -5.25 -7.61
C PHE A 352 3.98 -4.92 -6.99
N LEU A 353 4.02 -4.47 -5.72
CA LEU A 353 5.25 -4.21 -4.99
C LEU A 353 6.08 -5.48 -4.79
N PHE A 354 5.42 -6.61 -4.48
CA PHE A 354 6.07 -7.92 -4.43
C PHE A 354 6.68 -8.30 -5.78
N ALA A 355 5.96 -8.06 -6.89
CA ALA A 355 6.49 -8.29 -8.24
C ALA A 355 7.71 -7.42 -8.57
N ILE A 356 7.76 -6.17 -8.07
CA ILE A 356 8.94 -5.30 -8.17
C ILE A 356 10.10 -5.87 -7.34
N PHE A 357 9.82 -6.34 -6.12
CA PHE A 357 10.82 -6.92 -5.21
C PHE A 357 11.54 -8.13 -5.82
N ILE A 358 10.80 -9.02 -6.49
CA ILE A 358 11.35 -10.19 -7.20
C ILE A 358 11.85 -9.88 -8.63
N ASN A 359 11.84 -8.60 -9.05
CA ASN A 359 12.24 -8.16 -10.38
C ASN A 359 11.40 -8.74 -11.55
N ARG A 360 10.14 -9.13 -11.31
CA ARG A 360 9.20 -9.66 -12.32
C ARG A 360 8.06 -8.70 -12.66
N MET A 361 8.28 -7.40 -12.45
CA MET A 361 7.29 -6.34 -12.67
C MET A 361 6.62 -6.37 -14.06
N TRP A 362 7.36 -6.62 -15.15
CA TRP A 362 6.79 -6.66 -16.51
C TRP A 362 5.84 -7.85 -16.70
N GLU A 363 6.21 -9.03 -16.19
CA GLU A 363 5.39 -10.23 -16.29
C GLU A 363 4.09 -10.05 -15.51
N PHE A 364 4.18 -9.53 -14.29
CA PHE A 364 3.00 -9.21 -13.48
C PHE A 364 2.05 -8.26 -14.22
N LEU A 365 2.57 -7.18 -14.79
CA LEU A 365 1.80 -6.18 -15.53
C LEU A 365 1.07 -6.77 -16.76
N MET A 366 1.73 -7.67 -17.50
CA MET A 366 1.12 -8.35 -18.65
C MET A 366 0.02 -9.33 -18.24
N TRP A 367 0.21 -10.06 -17.13
CA TRP A 367 -0.76 -11.02 -16.62
C TRP A 367 -2.01 -10.35 -16.01
N ILE A 368 -1.79 -9.33 -15.18
CA ILE A 368 -2.86 -8.68 -14.44
C ILE A 368 -3.82 -7.91 -15.36
N GLN A 369 -3.34 -7.42 -16.52
CA GLN A 369 -4.16 -6.68 -17.48
C GLN A 369 -5.43 -7.42 -17.89
N TYR A 370 -5.39 -8.75 -18.04
CA TYR A 370 -6.56 -9.52 -18.49
C TYR A 370 -7.27 -10.20 -17.32
N ILE A 371 -6.51 -10.89 -16.48
CA ILE A 371 -7.06 -11.64 -15.35
C ILE A 371 -7.70 -10.69 -14.34
N GLY A 372 -7.09 -9.54 -14.09
CA GLY A 372 -7.55 -8.57 -13.11
C GLY A 372 -8.96 -8.05 -13.39
N PHE A 373 -9.25 -7.65 -14.62
CA PHE A 373 -10.60 -7.20 -15.00
C PHE A 373 -11.62 -8.33 -15.00
N ALA A 374 -11.24 -9.54 -15.42
CA ALA A 374 -12.14 -10.70 -15.38
C ALA A 374 -12.54 -11.06 -13.94
N VAL A 375 -11.56 -11.09 -13.02
CA VAL A 375 -11.80 -11.37 -11.59
C VAL A 375 -12.65 -10.27 -10.95
N LEU A 376 -12.31 -8.99 -11.16
CA LEU A 376 -13.09 -7.87 -10.63
C LEU A 376 -14.52 -7.83 -11.18
N GLY A 377 -14.70 -8.01 -12.48
CA GLY A 377 -16.03 -8.02 -13.10
C GLY A 377 -16.92 -9.11 -12.52
N THR A 378 -16.37 -10.32 -12.38
CA THR A 378 -17.09 -11.45 -11.76
C THR A 378 -17.44 -11.16 -10.31
N LEU A 379 -16.50 -10.61 -9.53
CA LEU A 379 -16.71 -10.26 -8.13
C LEU A 379 -17.78 -9.18 -7.95
N VAL A 380 -17.77 -8.14 -8.77
CA VAL A 380 -18.78 -7.06 -8.75
C VAL A 380 -20.17 -7.62 -9.05
N LEU A 381 -20.30 -8.44 -10.10
CA LEU A 381 -21.58 -9.08 -10.46
C LEU A 381 -22.13 -9.94 -9.32
N PHE A 382 -21.28 -10.78 -8.73
CA PHE A 382 -21.67 -11.68 -7.65
C PHE A 382 -22.02 -10.90 -6.37
N THR A 383 -21.27 -9.85 -6.06
CA THR A 383 -21.52 -8.98 -4.91
C THR A 383 -22.82 -8.21 -5.08
N GLU A 384 -23.12 -7.70 -6.27
CA GLU A 384 -24.36 -6.99 -6.57
C GLU A 384 -25.58 -7.93 -6.46
N PHE A 385 -25.46 -9.16 -6.97
CA PHE A 385 -26.50 -10.18 -6.81
C PHE A 385 -26.75 -10.50 -5.34
N HIS A 386 -25.69 -10.76 -4.57
CA HIS A 386 -25.80 -11.01 -3.15
C HIS A 386 -26.40 -9.83 -2.39
N LEU A 387 -25.96 -8.60 -2.67
CA LEU A 387 -26.44 -7.39 -2.01
C LEU A 387 -27.95 -7.21 -2.24
N ARG A 388 -28.45 -7.47 -3.44
CA ARG A 388 -29.90 -7.41 -3.74
C ARG A 388 -30.69 -8.44 -2.93
N THR A 389 -30.19 -9.67 -2.86
CA THR A 389 -30.81 -10.76 -2.07
C THR A 389 -30.84 -10.41 -0.58
N VAL A 390 -29.72 -9.93 -0.03
CA VAL A 390 -29.63 -9.49 1.37
C VAL A 390 -30.57 -8.32 1.63
N ARG A 391 -30.63 -7.34 0.72
CA ARG A 391 -31.53 -6.19 0.85
C ARG A 391 -32.99 -6.63 0.83
N SER A 392 -33.39 -7.55 -0.05
CA SER A 392 -34.77 -8.09 -0.07
C SER A 392 -35.12 -8.94 1.15
N TYR A 393 -34.12 -9.56 1.78
CA TYR A 393 -34.32 -10.36 2.99
C TYR A 393 -34.40 -9.49 4.25
N LEU A 394 -33.61 -8.42 4.30
CA LEU A 394 -33.51 -7.53 5.45
C LEU A 394 -34.49 -6.36 5.43
N LEU A 395 -34.93 -5.86 4.27
CA LEU A 395 -35.90 -4.76 4.17
C LEU A 395 -37.33 -5.30 4.12
#